data_AF-A0A7S1UYS2-F1
#
_entry.id   AF-A0A7S1UYS2-F1
#
_cell.length_a   1.000
_cell.length_b   1.000
_cell.length_c   1.000
_cell.angle_alpha   90.00
_cell.angle_beta   90.00
_cell.angle_gamma   90.00
#
_symmetry.space_group_name_H-M   'P 1'
#
loop_
_entity.id
_entity.type
_entity.pdbx_description
1 polymer ?
#
loop_
_entity_poly.entity_id
_entity_poly.type
_entity_poly.pdbx_seq_one_letter_code
_entity_poly.pdbx_strand_id
1 'polypeptide(L)'
;VDAVYKAIDQIVGVSIKLESYEMSGVTEGIHALATTRVVVIPDGETYESASTHAQTGATTSRKFTGAGSDQDIVVSSARAYTSAINKMLSWSMRQRLAGEAESEDAEPANGEKVPEASPMVGAVKTVEA
;
A
#
# COMPACT_ATOMS: atom_id res chain seq x y z
N VAL A 1 -11.57 -22.21 -8.46
CA VAL A 1 -11.36 -20.82 -7.97
C VAL A 1 -10.02 -20.68 -7.26
N ASP A 2 -9.71 -21.51 -6.27
CA ASP A 2 -8.42 -21.50 -5.54
C ASP A 2 -7.17 -21.44 -6.45
N ALA A 3 -7.09 -22.32 -7.47
CA ALA A 3 -5.97 -22.31 -8.42
C ALA A 3 -5.82 -20.98 -9.18
N VAL A 4 -6.93 -20.30 -9.46
CA VAL A 4 -6.91 -18.99 -10.14
C VAL A 4 -6.35 -17.92 -9.20
N TYR A 5 -6.76 -17.92 -7.94
CA TYR A 5 -6.24 -16.96 -6.96
C TYR A 5 -4.75 -17.18 -6.74
N LYS A 6 -4.32 -18.44 -6.57
CA LYS A 6 -2.89 -18.78 -6.47
C LYS A 6 -2.09 -18.33 -7.69
N ALA A 7 -2.63 -18.50 -8.90
CA ALA A 7 -1.98 -18.04 -10.12
C ALA A 7 -1.88 -16.51 -10.15
N ILE A 8 -2.94 -15.81 -9.74
CA ILE A 8 -2.93 -14.34 -9.64
C ILE A 8 -1.89 -13.90 -8.58
N ASP A 9 -1.86 -14.51 -7.41
CA ASP A 9 -0.91 -14.18 -6.34
C ASP A 9 0.54 -14.38 -6.79
N GLN A 10 0.82 -15.46 -7.53
CA GLN A 10 2.14 -15.72 -8.12
C GLN A 10 2.54 -14.68 -9.17
N ILE A 11 1.59 -14.18 -9.97
CA ILE A 11 1.85 -13.15 -10.99
C ILE A 11 2.07 -11.78 -10.36
N VAL A 12 1.25 -11.41 -9.37
CA VAL A 12 1.32 -10.10 -8.71
C VAL A 12 2.52 -10.06 -7.74
N GLY A 13 2.92 -11.19 -7.17
CA GLY A 13 4.04 -11.28 -6.24
C GLY A 13 3.71 -10.69 -4.86
N VAL A 14 2.43 -10.75 -4.47
CA VAL A 14 1.93 -10.16 -3.22
C VAL A 14 1.20 -11.21 -2.41
N SER A 15 1.53 -11.28 -1.13
CA SER A 15 0.83 -12.11 -0.16
C SER A 15 -0.47 -11.41 0.25
N ILE A 16 -1.60 -12.05 -0.05
CA ILE A 16 -2.94 -11.53 0.19
C ILE A 16 -3.76 -12.60 0.89
N LYS A 17 -4.44 -12.22 1.96
CA LYS A 17 -5.36 -13.07 2.69
C LYS A 17 -6.79 -12.79 2.26
N LEU A 18 -7.51 -13.83 1.86
CA LEU A 18 -8.94 -13.76 1.63
C LEU A 18 -9.69 -13.71 2.97
N GLU A 19 -10.55 -12.72 3.16
CA GLU A 19 -11.41 -12.62 4.34
C GLU A 19 -12.82 -13.15 4.08
N SER A 20 -13.45 -12.71 2.99
CA SER A 20 -14.80 -13.16 2.64
C SER A 20 -14.97 -13.34 1.14
N TYR A 21 -15.80 -14.33 0.81
CA TYR A 21 -16.24 -14.64 -0.54
C TYR A 21 -17.76 -14.76 -0.53
N GLU A 22 -18.43 -13.97 -1.34
CA GLU A 22 -19.88 -13.99 -1.51
C GLU A 22 -20.20 -14.08 -3.00
N MET A 23 -21.14 -14.94 -3.36
CA MET A 23 -21.59 -15.09 -4.74
C MET A 23 -23.11 -15.15 -4.76
N SER A 24 -23.73 -14.34 -5.62
CA SER A 24 -25.17 -14.33 -5.85
C SER A 24 -25.49 -14.44 -7.34
N GLY A 25 -26.54 -15.19 -7.67
CA GLY A 25 -27.14 -15.19 -9.01
C GLY A 25 -28.20 -14.09 -9.09
N VAL A 26 -28.19 -13.31 -10.18
CA VAL A 26 -29.16 -12.22 -10.38
C VAL A 26 -30.48 -12.73 -10.95
N THR A 27 -30.45 -13.80 -11.72
CA THR A 27 -31.61 -14.34 -12.44
C THR A 27 -31.68 -15.86 -12.32
N GLU A 28 -32.87 -16.41 -12.47
CA GLU A 28 -33.07 -17.86 -12.63
C GLU A 28 -32.81 -18.27 -14.08
N GLY A 29 -32.31 -19.49 -14.29
CA GLY A 29 -32.08 -20.07 -15.61
C GLY A 29 -30.64 -20.50 -15.88
N ILE A 30 -30.45 -21.19 -17.01
CA ILE A 30 -29.15 -21.79 -17.40
C ILE A 30 -28.09 -20.73 -17.72
N HIS A 31 -28.52 -19.55 -18.16
CA HIS A 31 -27.67 -18.41 -18.50
C HIS A 31 -27.70 -17.31 -17.42
N ALA A 32 -27.82 -17.72 -16.16
CA ALA A 32 -27.86 -16.78 -15.04
C ALA A 32 -26.55 -16.00 -14.92
N LEU A 33 -26.67 -14.71 -14.61
CA LEU A 33 -25.52 -13.85 -14.34
C LEU A 33 -25.05 -14.05 -12.89
N ALA A 34 -23.80 -14.47 -12.71
CA ALA A 34 -23.19 -14.65 -11.39
C ALA A 34 -22.44 -13.38 -10.98
N THR A 35 -22.83 -12.80 -9.85
CA THR A 35 -22.15 -11.66 -9.23
C THR A 35 -21.35 -12.15 -8.03
N THR A 36 -20.05 -11.92 -8.07
CA THR A 36 -19.13 -12.31 -6.99
C THR A 36 -18.60 -11.05 -6.29
N ARG A 37 -18.58 -11.07 -4.96
CA ARG A 37 -17.97 -10.06 -4.10
C ARG A 37 -16.90 -10.73 -3.25
N VAL A 38 -15.74 -10.08 -3.17
CA VAL A 38 -14.57 -10.61 -2.48
C VAL A 38 -13.99 -9.54 -1.57
N VAL A 39 -13.67 -9.89 -0.34
CA VAL A 39 -12.94 -9.02 0.60
C VAL A 39 -11.58 -9.60 0.88
N VAL A 40 -10.55 -8.80 0.67
CA VAL A 40 -9.15 -9.17 0.85
C VAL A 40 -8.47 -8.29 1.88
N ILE A 41 -7.52 -8.87 2.58
CA ILE A 41 -6.65 -8.22 3.55
C ILE A 41 -5.21 -8.44 3.07
N PRO A 42 -4.41 -7.38 2.91
CA PRO A 42 -2.98 -7.51 2.64
C PRO A 42 -2.29 -8.25 3.80
N ASP A 43 -1.47 -9.23 3.46
CA ASP A 43 -0.70 -10.01 4.43
C ASP A 43 0.79 -9.79 4.15
N GLY A 44 1.49 -9.08 5.03
CA GLY A 44 2.93 -8.82 4.90
C GLY A 44 3.33 -7.36 5.10
N GLU A 45 4.61 -7.17 5.41
CA GLU A 45 5.23 -5.87 5.75
C GLU A 45 5.42 -4.96 4.52
N THR A 46 5.47 -5.54 3.31
CA THR A 46 5.76 -4.81 2.06
C THR A 46 4.65 -3.83 1.66
N TYR A 47 3.43 -4.10 2.09
CA TYR A 47 2.27 -3.26 1.80
C TYR A 47 1.78 -2.70 3.12
N GLU A 48 2.39 -1.60 3.56
CA GLU A 48 1.98 -0.76 4.69
C GLU A 48 0.50 -0.41 4.57
N SER A 49 -0.35 -1.32 5.04
CA SER A 49 -1.81 -1.24 5.00
C SER A 49 -2.40 -0.97 6.36
N ALA A 50 -1.50 -0.67 7.30
CA ALA A 50 -1.70 -0.03 8.56
C ALA A 50 -2.38 1.33 8.33
N SER A 51 -3.70 1.35 8.37
CA SER A 51 -4.44 2.61 8.44
C SER A 51 -4.64 2.92 9.92
N THR A 52 -3.97 3.97 10.40
CA THR A 52 -4.19 4.47 11.77
C THR A 52 -5.59 5.07 11.85
N HIS A 53 -6.42 4.53 12.73
CA HIS A 53 -7.75 5.09 12.96
C HIS A 53 -7.61 6.42 13.71
N ALA A 54 -7.98 7.53 13.07
CA ALA A 54 -7.76 8.89 13.59
C ALA A 54 -8.33 9.14 15.00
N GLN A 55 -9.36 8.40 15.40
CA GLN A 55 -10.03 8.55 16.69
C GLN A 55 -9.47 7.61 17.79
N THR A 56 -8.90 6.46 17.44
CA THR A 56 -8.48 5.43 18.42
C THR A 56 -6.98 5.15 18.40
N GLY A 57 -6.24 5.68 17.43
CA GLY A 57 -4.80 5.42 17.27
C GLY A 57 -4.46 3.95 16.95
N ALA A 58 -5.46 3.09 16.81
CA ALA A 58 -5.26 1.68 16.54
C ALA A 58 -4.83 1.47 15.09
N THR A 59 -3.74 0.72 14.93
CA THR A 59 -3.25 0.28 13.62
C THR A 59 -3.98 -0.99 13.24
N THR A 60 -4.81 -0.94 12.20
CA THR A 60 -5.50 -2.13 11.67
C THR A 60 -5.23 -2.31 10.20
N SER A 61 -5.18 -3.57 9.76
CA SER A 61 -5.05 -3.91 8.34
C SER A 61 -6.30 -3.47 7.58
N ARG A 62 -6.11 -2.57 6.61
CA ARG A 62 -7.21 -2.10 5.77
C ARG A 62 -7.76 -3.25 4.93
N LYS A 63 -9.09 -3.39 4.92
CA LYS A 63 -9.82 -4.33 4.08
C LYS A 63 -10.15 -3.72 2.72
N PHE A 64 -9.99 -4.49 1.65
CA PHE A 64 -10.32 -4.06 0.30
C PHE A 64 -11.38 -4.98 -0.30
N THR A 65 -12.38 -4.39 -0.96
CA THR A 65 -13.48 -5.15 -1.55
C THR A 65 -13.48 -5.02 -3.05
N GLY A 66 -13.52 -6.16 -3.74
CA GLY A 66 -13.70 -6.26 -5.17
C GLY A 66 -15.03 -6.92 -5.53
N ALA A 67 -15.52 -6.63 -6.73
CA ALA A 67 -16.73 -7.22 -7.28
C ALA A 67 -16.51 -7.56 -8.76
N GLY A 68 -17.16 -8.62 -9.21
CA GLY A 68 -17.12 -9.12 -10.58
C GLY A 68 -18.47 -9.69 -10.97
N SER A 69 -18.80 -9.64 -12.26
CA SER A 69 -20.01 -10.23 -12.80
C SER A 69 -19.69 -10.90 -14.13
N ASP A 70 -20.11 -12.15 -14.27
CA ASP A 70 -19.94 -12.95 -15.48
C ASP A 70 -20.93 -14.13 -15.49
N GLN A 71 -21.13 -14.76 -16.64
CA GLN A 71 -21.91 -16.01 -16.73
C GLN A 71 -21.10 -17.19 -16.16
N ASP A 72 -19.76 -17.13 -16.26
CA ASP A 72 -18.87 -18.10 -15.63
C ASP A 72 -18.45 -17.64 -14.23
N ILE A 73 -18.77 -18.45 -13.21
CA ILE A 73 -18.43 -18.19 -11.81
C ILE A 73 -16.91 -18.03 -11.61
N VAL A 74 -16.08 -18.77 -12.36
CA VAL A 74 -14.62 -18.69 -12.25
C VAL A 74 -14.13 -17.35 -12.78
N VAL A 75 -14.66 -16.90 -13.92
CA VAL A 75 -14.31 -15.60 -14.51
C VAL A 75 -14.82 -14.45 -13.63
N SER A 76 -16.05 -14.54 -13.13
CA SER A 76 -16.63 -13.56 -12.20
C SER A 76 -15.79 -13.42 -10.94
N SER A 77 -15.34 -14.55 -10.37
CA SER A 77 -14.47 -14.57 -9.19
C SER A 77 -13.08 -13.98 -9.48
N ALA A 78 -12.47 -14.33 -10.61
CA ALA A 78 -11.17 -13.78 -11.00
C ALA A 78 -11.21 -12.25 -11.17
N ARG A 79 -12.28 -11.73 -11.79
CA ARG A 79 -12.52 -10.29 -11.93
C ARG A 79 -12.71 -9.63 -10.58
N ALA A 80 -13.52 -10.23 -9.70
CA ALA A 80 -13.74 -9.69 -8.36
C ALA A 80 -12.44 -9.60 -7.56
N TYR A 81 -11.62 -10.66 -7.59
CA TYR A 81 -10.33 -10.68 -6.90
C TYR A 81 -9.36 -9.62 -7.45
N THR A 82 -9.19 -9.58 -8.77
CA THR A 82 -8.33 -8.57 -9.43
C THR A 82 -8.78 -7.14 -9.11
N SER A 83 -10.09 -6.89 -9.08
CA SER A 83 -10.65 -5.59 -8.68
C SER A 83 -10.29 -5.22 -7.24
N ALA A 84 -10.27 -6.18 -6.32
CA ALA A 84 -9.87 -5.97 -4.93
C ALA A 84 -8.36 -5.63 -4.83
N ILE A 85 -7.52 -6.38 -5.54
CA ILE A 85 -6.07 -6.15 -5.60
C ILE A 85 -5.75 -4.78 -6.18
N ASN A 86 -6.38 -4.40 -7.29
CA ASN A 86 -6.15 -3.10 -7.91
C ASN A 86 -6.46 -1.94 -6.96
N LYS A 87 -7.54 -2.05 -6.17
CA LYS A 87 -7.88 -1.04 -5.15
C LYS A 87 -6.85 -0.98 -4.03
N MET A 88 -6.35 -2.13 -3.58
CA MET A 88 -5.29 -2.23 -2.58
C MET A 88 -4.00 -1.56 -3.07
N LEU A 89 -3.53 -1.92 -4.27
CA LEU A 89 -2.31 -1.35 -4.87
C LEU A 89 -2.45 0.15 -5.13
N SER A 90 -3.60 0.60 -5.64
CA SER A 90 -3.89 2.02 -5.86
C SER A 90 -3.87 2.82 -4.55
N TRP A 91 -4.36 2.22 -3.46
CA TRP A 91 -4.32 2.85 -2.14
C TRP A 91 -2.89 2.89 -1.59
N SER A 92 -2.13 1.80 -1.69
CA SER A 92 -0.73 1.75 -1.25
C SER A 92 0.14 2.75 -2.01
N MET A 93 -0.01 2.83 -3.33
CA MET A 93 0.70 3.82 -4.15
C MET A 93 0.37 5.25 -3.73
N ARG A 94 -0.90 5.54 -3.40
CA ARG A 94 -1.29 6.86 -2.90
C ARG A 94 -0.68 7.19 -1.54
N GLN A 95 -0.58 6.21 -0.63
CA GLN A 95 0.07 6.42 0.67
C GLN A 95 1.56 6.75 0.51
N ARG A 96 2.25 6.10 -0.42
CA ARG A 96 3.65 6.39 -0.73
C ARG A 96 3.81 7.81 -1.27
N LEU A 97 3.01 8.18 -2.27
CA LEU A 97 3.00 9.54 -2.84
C LEU A 97 2.63 10.62 -1.81
N ALA A 98 1.70 10.32 -0.89
CA ALA A 98 1.34 11.25 0.18
C ALA A 98 2.48 11.40 1.20
N GLY A 99 3.18 10.31 1.54
CA GLY A 99 4.37 10.36 2.39
C GLY A 99 5.56 11.10 1.74
N GLU A 100 5.68 11.05 0.42
CA GLU A 100 6.69 11.81 -0.33
C GLU A 100 6.35 13.30 -0.44
N ALA A 101 5.06 13.67 -0.58
CA ALA A 101 4.64 15.07 -0.60
C ALA A 101 4.83 15.79 0.75
N GLU A 102 4.67 15.09 1.88
CA GLU A 102 4.97 15.66 3.22
C GLU A 102 6.47 15.84 3.47
N SER A 103 7.35 15.26 2.65
CA SER A 103 8.81 15.39 2.76
C SER A 103 9.42 16.55 1.94
N GLU A 104 8.68 17.12 0.98
CA GLU A 104 9.14 18.24 0.15
C GLU A 104 8.86 19.63 0.76
N ASP A 105 7.95 19.75 1.74
CA ASP A 105 7.63 21.02 2.42
C ASP A 105 8.54 21.33 3.63
N ALA A 106 9.59 20.52 3.89
CA ALA A 106 10.62 20.84 4.87
C ALA A 106 11.68 21.77 4.26
N GLU A 107 11.32 23.04 4.01
CA GLU A 107 12.31 24.09 3.79
C GLU A 107 13.26 24.18 5.00
N PRO A 108 14.60 24.19 4.79
CA PRO A 108 15.50 24.60 5.85
C PRO A 108 15.36 26.10 6.05
N ALA A 109 14.67 26.51 7.12
CA ALA A 109 14.66 27.89 7.60
C ALA A 109 16.11 28.30 7.95
N ASN A 110 16.77 28.98 7.00
CA ASN A 110 18.06 29.62 7.21
C ASN A 110 17.86 30.90 8.05
N GLY A 111 18.66 31.03 9.11
CA GLY A 111 18.65 32.16 10.03
C GLY A 111 19.96 32.24 10.82
N GLU A 112 21.06 32.38 10.09
CA GLU A 112 22.27 33.15 10.43
C GLU A 112 22.80 33.10 11.89
N LYS A 113 23.91 32.37 12.06
CA LYS A 113 25.01 32.83 12.94
C LYS A 113 26.32 32.68 12.21
N VAL A 114 26.84 33.81 11.73
CA VAL A 114 28.22 33.97 11.29
C VAL A 114 29.13 33.62 12.49
N PRO A 115 30.03 32.63 12.41
CA PRO A 115 31.11 32.56 13.37
C PRO A 115 32.17 33.59 12.98
N GLU A 116 32.16 34.66 13.76
CA GLU A 116 33.20 35.67 13.89
C GLU A 116 34.61 35.04 13.89
N ALA A 117 35.51 35.64 13.12
CA ALA A 117 36.88 35.20 12.93
C ALA A 117 37.62 35.02 14.27
N SER A 118 38.14 33.82 14.51
CA SER A 118 39.15 33.62 15.56
C SER A 118 40.51 34.12 15.06
N PRO A 119 41.28 34.88 15.86
CA PRO A 119 42.66 35.20 15.52
C PRO A 119 43.53 33.96 15.70
N MET A 120 44.30 33.62 14.67
CA MET A 120 45.41 32.66 14.78
C MET A 120 46.48 33.21 15.71
N VAL A 121 46.62 32.63 16.90
CA VAL A 121 47.91 32.61 17.63
C VAL A 121 48.45 31.20 17.50
N GLY A 122 49.30 31.01 16.49
CA GLY A 122 50.05 29.79 16.27
C GLY A 122 51.04 29.59 17.40
N ALA A 123 50.85 28.50 18.15
CA ALA A 123 51.84 27.99 19.07
C ALA A 123 53.11 27.58 18.30
N VAL A 124 54.22 28.08 18.80
CA VAL A 124 55.59 27.76 18.42
C VAL A 124 55.78 26.24 18.36
N LYS A 125 56.22 25.73 17.21
CA LYS A 125 56.89 24.43 17.13
C LYS A 125 58.31 24.66 16.63
N THR A 126 59.22 24.70 17.58
CA THR A 126 60.67 24.65 17.42
C THR A 126 61.02 23.32 16.75
N VAL A 127 61.59 23.36 15.55
CA VAL A 127 62.52 22.34 15.04
C VAL A 127 63.47 23.07 14.08
N GLU A 128 64.64 23.47 14.60
CA GLU A 128 65.82 23.76 13.79
C GLU A 128 66.72 22.51 13.72
N ALA A 129 67.61 22.57 12.73
CA ALA A 129 68.51 21.55 12.18
C ALA A 129 69.45 20.83 13.16
#